data_AF-A0A8T6RYA7-F1
#
_entry.id   AF-A0A8T6RYA7-F1
#
_cell.length_a   1.000
_cell.length_b   1.000
_cell.length_c   1.000
_cell.angle_alpha   90.00
_cell.angle_beta   90.00
_cell.angle_gamma   90.00
#
_symmetry.space_group_name_H-M   'P 1'
#
loop_
_entity.id
_entity.type
_entity.pdbx_description
1 polymer ?
#
loop_
_entity_poly.entity_id
_entity_poly.type
_entity_poly.pdbx_seq_one_letter_code
_entity_poly.pdbx_strand_id
1 'polypeptide(L)'
;VPVRALRDPSSVGKVDLVLFTVKSTGTRKAAEEARPMVGPYTTVLAVQNGVDNEAVLEEVLGEDRIVPGVAVIGVSMPVPGLIRHTNNGSITLGEVSGEESDRVRSVCQAFAEAGVDTRVSTDIRTVKWRKLIWNAAF
;
A
#
# COMPACT_ATOMS: atom_id res chain seq x y z
N VAL A 1 -8.65 -3.68 -19.13
CA VAL A 1 -8.29 -2.27 -19.40
C VAL A 1 -6.78 -2.21 -19.58
N PRO A 2 -6.25 -1.68 -20.71
CA PRO A 2 -4.81 -1.51 -20.88
C PRO A 2 -4.26 -0.51 -19.85
N VAL A 3 -3.09 -0.78 -19.30
CA VAL A 3 -2.41 0.07 -18.30
C VAL A 3 -1.03 0.48 -18.79
N ARG A 4 -0.54 1.63 -18.35
CA ARG A 4 0.82 2.09 -18.63
C ARG A 4 1.79 1.54 -17.58
N ALA A 5 2.84 0.86 -18.02
CA ALA A 5 3.96 0.47 -17.19
C ALA A 5 5.18 1.34 -17.52
N LEU A 6 5.76 1.98 -16.52
CA LEU A 6 6.89 2.89 -16.65
C LEU A 6 7.99 2.44 -15.69
N ARG A 7 9.25 2.54 -16.14
CA ARG A 7 10.41 2.20 -15.30
C ARG A 7 10.88 3.37 -14.45
N ASP A 8 10.71 4.60 -14.95
CA ASP A 8 11.15 5.82 -14.29
C ASP A 8 9.95 6.53 -13.62
N PRO A 9 9.89 6.58 -12.27
CA PRO A 9 8.83 7.26 -11.54
C PRO A 9 8.71 8.76 -11.87
N SER A 10 9.81 9.40 -12.30
CA SER A 10 9.78 10.84 -12.62
C SER A 10 8.88 11.16 -13.83
N SER A 11 8.69 10.19 -14.71
CA SER A 11 7.85 10.32 -15.91
C SER A 11 6.34 10.24 -15.62
N VAL A 12 5.94 9.88 -14.39
CA VAL A 12 4.53 9.79 -13.97
C VAL A 12 3.99 11.16 -13.58
N GLY A 13 4.82 11.99 -12.91
CA GLY A 13 4.36 13.21 -12.24
C GLY A 13 3.69 12.93 -10.89
N LYS A 14 3.16 13.98 -10.26
CA LYS A 14 2.49 13.89 -8.95
C LYS A 14 1.16 13.15 -9.07
N VAL A 15 0.85 12.30 -8.08
CA VAL A 15 -0.37 11.48 -8.05
C VAL A 15 -1.09 11.59 -6.70
N ASP A 16 -2.38 11.26 -6.66
CA ASP A 16 -3.16 11.29 -5.43
C ASP A 16 -2.88 10.07 -4.52
N LEU A 17 -2.52 8.93 -5.11
CA LEU A 17 -2.24 7.68 -4.39
C LEU A 17 -0.98 7.01 -4.94
N VAL A 18 -0.04 6.68 -4.05
CA VAL A 18 1.07 5.77 -4.33
C VAL A 18 0.88 4.50 -3.51
N LEU A 19 0.71 3.36 -4.19
CA LEU A 19 0.60 2.05 -3.57
C LEU A 19 1.98 1.39 -3.47
N PHE A 20 2.48 1.20 -2.26
CA PHE A 20 3.77 0.53 -2.05
C PHE A 20 3.59 -0.98 -2.02
N THR A 21 4.10 -1.65 -3.06
CA THR A 21 3.99 -3.10 -3.25
C THR A 21 5.34 -3.80 -3.52
N VAL A 22 6.45 -3.13 -3.22
CA VAL A 22 7.79 -3.72 -3.31
C VAL A 22 8.03 -4.69 -2.13
N LYS A 23 9.04 -5.56 -2.24
CA LYS A 23 9.50 -6.34 -1.08
C LYS A 23 10.03 -5.40 0.00
N SER A 24 9.85 -5.73 1.27
CA SER A 24 10.24 -4.89 2.41
C SER A 24 11.72 -4.50 2.40
N THR A 25 12.59 -5.37 1.87
CA THR A 25 14.02 -5.08 1.69
C THR A 25 14.33 -3.95 0.71
N GLY A 26 13.37 -3.57 -0.13
CA GLY A 26 13.49 -2.49 -1.12
C GLY A 26 12.76 -1.20 -0.74
N THR A 27 12.10 -1.12 0.42
CA THR A 27 11.22 -0.01 0.79
C THR A 27 11.92 1.36 0.74
N ARG A 28 13.12 1.49 1.34
CA ARG A 28 13.87 2.76 1.35
C ARG A 28 14.19 3.25 -0.07
N LYS A 29 14.77 2.37 -0.88
CA LYS A 29 15.14 2.70 -2.27
C LYS A 29 13.91 3.10 -3.09
N ALA A 30 12.82 2.33 -2.98
CA ALA A 30 11.58 2.65 -3.68
C ALA A 30 10.98 3.99 -3.22
N ALA A 31 11.09 4.32 -1.94
CA ALA A 31 10.64 5.60 -1.39
C ALA A 31 11.44 6.78 -1.94
N GLU A 32 12.78 6.65 -2.01
CA GLU A 32 13.66 7.65 -2.60
C GLU A 32 13.33 7.88 -4.08
N GLU A 33 13.15 6.79 -4.84
CA GLU A 33 12.77 6.83 -6.26
C GLU A 33 11.35 7.39 -6.48
N ALA A 34 10.44 7.22 -5.52
CA ALA A 34 9.05 7.67 -5.62
C ALA A 34 8.85 9.17 -5.33
N ARG A 35 9.85 9.88 -4.77
CA ARG A 35 9.75 11.33 -4.47
C ARG A 35 9.16 12.19 -5.59
N PRO A 36 9.49 11.99 -6.89
CA PRO A 36 8.88 12.75 -7.97
C PRO A 36 7.36 12.59 -8.06
N MET A 37 6.80 11.46 -7.61
CA MET A 37 5.35 11.19 -7.62
C MET A 37 4.61 11.73 -6.39
N VAL A 38 5.33 12.10 -5.32
CA VAL A 38 4.73 12.49 -4.04
C VAL A 38 4.58 14.01 -3.94
N GLY A 39 3.35 14.50 -3.87
CA GLY A 39 2.98 15.90 -3.69
C GLY A 39 2.38 16.19 -2.31
N PRO A 40 1.91 17.43 -2.07
CA PRO A 40 1.29 17.82 -0.80
C PRO A 40 0.08 16.98 -0.40
N TYR A 41 -0.70 16.52 -1.37
CA TYR A 41 -1.96 15.77 -1.17
C TYR A 41 -1.84 14.28 -1.43
N THR A 42 -0.64 13.78 -1.75
CA THR A 42 -0.44 12.37 -2.07
C THR A 42 -0.57 11.50 -0.82
N THR A 43 -1.43 10.50 -0.90
CA THR A 43 -1.50 9.40 0.06
C THR A 43 -0.53 8.30 -0.34
N VAL A 44 0.28 7.85 0.60
CA VAL A 44 1.20 6.71 0.42
C VAL A 44 0.65 5.55 1.22
N LEU A 45 0.07 4.56 0.53
CA LEU A 45 -0.53 3.39 1.16
C LEU A 45 0.44 2.21 1.14
N ALA A 46 0.89 1.79 2.32
CA ALA A 46 1.82 0.69 2.51
C ALA A 46 1.08 -0.62 2.81
N VAL A 47 0.94 -1.50 1.80
CA VAL A 47 0.23 -2.79 1.94
C VAL A 47 1.15 -3.99 2.13
N GLN A 48 2.45 -3.72 2.28
CA GLN A 48 3.50 -4.73 2.38
C GLN A 48 3.36 -5.53 3.68
N ASN A 49 3.71 -6.82 3.62
CA ASN A 49 3.86 -7.64 4.82
C ASN A 49 4.95 -7.07 5.74
N GLY A 50 4.74 -7.18 7.06
CA GLY A 50 5.62 -6.64 8.09
C GLY A 50 5.04 -5.42 8.80
N VAL A 51 5.77 -4.94 9.80
CA VAL A 51 5.36 -3.83 10.69
C VAL A 51 6.31 -2.63 10.65
N ASP A 52 7.43 -2.74 9.93
CA ASP A 52 8.49 -1.73 9.93
C ASP A 52 8.52 -0.86 8.65
N ASN A 53 7.70 -1.19 7.65
CA ASN A 53 7.76 -0.49 6.36
C ASN A 53 7.33 0.97 6.50
N GLU A 54 6.31 1.22 7.31
CA GLU A 54 5.77 2.55 7.57
C GLU A 54 6.86 3.49 8.09
N ALA A 55 7.59 3.11 9.14
CA ALA A 55 8.67 3.92 9.70
C ALA A 55 9.73 4.31 8.64
N VAL A 56 10.10 3.37 7.76
CA VAL A 56 11.04 3.64 6.66
C VAL A 56 10.46 4.63 5.65
N LEU A 57 9.15 4.55 5.36
CA LEU A 57 8.48 5.49 4.46
C LEU A 57 8.35 6.87 5.09
N GLU A 58 8.02 6.95 6.37
CA GLU A 58 7.89 8.19 7.14
C GLU A 58 9.21 8.97 7.14
N GLU A 59 10.34 8.29 7.36
CA GLU A 59 11.68 8.89 7.29
C GLU A 59 12.00 9.53 5.93
N VAL A 60 11.51 8.96 4.82
CA VAL A 60 11.87 9.38 3.46
C VAL A 60 10.86 10.37 2.87
N LEU A 61 9.57 10.17 3.14
CA LEU A 61 8.45 10.86 2.47
C LEU A 61 7.62 11.76 3.40
N GLY A 62 7.84 11.66 4.71
CA GLY A 62 7.11 12.38 5.76
C GLY A 62 5.90 11.61 6.30
N GLU A 63 5.71 11.69 7.61
CA GLU A 63 4.69 10.94 8.36
C GLU A 63 3.26 11.23 7.91
N ASP A 64 2.95 12.50 7.67
CA ASP A 64 1.60 12.99 7.33
C ASP A 64 1.01 12.38 6.05
N ARG A 65 1.79 11.62 5.28
CA ARG A 65 1.36 11.00 4.01
C ARG A 65 1.13 9.50 4.09
N ILE A 66 1.63 8.85 5.14
CA ILE A 66 1.66 7.40 5.21
C ILE A 66 0.35 6.87 5.79
N VAL A 67 -0.25 5.91 5.09
CA VAL A 67 -1.41 5.15 5.56
C VAL A 67 -1.00 3.67 5.60
N PRO A 68 -0.96 3.04 6.78
CA PRO A 68 -0.72 1.61 6.89
C PRO A 68 -1.86 0.79 6.29
N GLY A 69 -1.51 -0.31 5.66
CA GLY A 69 -2.44 -1.26 5.08
C GLY A 69 -2.01 -2.71 5.25
N VAL A 70 -2.97 -3.61 5.10
CA VAL A 70 -2.80 -5.05 5.14
C VAL A 70 -3.54 -5.67 3.97
N ALA A 71 -2.77 -6.21 3.02
CA ALA A 71 -3.33 -7.06 1.98
C ALA A 71 -3.37 -8.52 2.45
N VAL A 72 -4.54 -9.14 2.38
CA VAL A 72 -4.71 -10.59 2.53
C VAL A 72 -5.15 -11.12 1.19
N ILE A 73 -4.20 -11.46 0.32
CA ILE A 73 -4.43 -11.90 -1.06
C ILE A 73 -3.59 -13.14 -1.38
N GLY A 74 -4.11 -13.99 -2.27
CA GLY A 74 -3.39 -15.14 -2.82
C GLY A 74 -3.01 -14.87 -4.26
N VAL A 75 -1.74 -14.50 -4.50
CA VAL A 75 -1.23 -14.16 -5.83
C VAL A 75 0.15 -14.77 -6.05
N SER A 76 0.44 -15.11 -7.31
CA SER A 76 1.77 -15.51 -7.76
C SER A 76 2.06 -14.97 -9.16
N MET A 77 3.34 -14.90 -9.52
CA MET A 77 3.79 -14.56 -10.87
C MET A 77 4.63 -15.72 -11.41
N PRO A 78 4.01 -16.78 -11.97
CA PRO A 78 4.74 -17.95 -12.45
C PRO A 78 5.75 -17.64 -13.55
N VAL A 79 5.47 -16.63 -14.38
CA VAL A 79 6.39 -16.10 -15.41
C VAL A 79 6.26 -14.58 -15.47
N PRO A 80 7.28 -13.85 -15.96
CA PRO A 80 7.22 -12.39 -16.07
C PRO A 80 5.98 -11.92 -16.83
N GLY A 81 5.23 -10.98 -16.23
CA GLY A 81 4.04 -10.38 -16.84
C GLY A 81 2.75 -11.21 -16.71
N LEU A 82 2.79 -12.43 -16.17
CA LEU A 82 1.60 -13.23 -15.91
C LEU A 82 1.31 -13.29 -14.40
N ILE A 83 0.26 -12.61 -13.96
CA ILE A 83 -0.22 -12.68 -12.57
C ILE A 83 -1.31 -13.75 -12.47
N ARG A 84 -1.18 -14.66 -11.50
CA ARG A 84 -2.18 -15.67 -11.17
C ARG A 84 -2.76 -15.38 -9.79
N HIS A 85 -4.05 -15.07 -9.74
CA HIS A 85 -4.82 -14.97 -8.51
C HIS A 85 -5.35 -16.36 -8.12
N THR A 86 -5.08 -16.79 -6.90
CA THR A 86 -5.66 -17.98 -6.28
C THR A 86 -6.67 -17.63 -5.19
N ASN A 87 -6.59 -16.41 -4.65
CA ASN A 87 -7.59 -15.82 -3.76
C ASN A 87 -7.58 -14.30 -3.93
N ASN A 88 -8.72 -13.71 -4.29
CA ASN A 88 -8.84 -12.26 -4.47
C ASN A 88 -8.69 -11.48 -3.17
N GLY A 89 -9.15 -12.06 -2.05
CA GLY A 89 -8.84 -11.53 -0.74
C GLY A 89 -9.41 -10.13 -0.46
N SER A 90 -8.74 -9.37 0.40
CA SER A 90 -9.15 -8.01 0.78
C SER A 90 -7.96 -7.14 1.19
N ILE A 91 -8.14 -5.81 1.14
CA ILE A 91 -7.20 -4.83 1.72
C ILE A 91 -7.87 -4.18 2.94
N THR A 92 -7.21 -4.24 4.09
CA THR A 92 -7.61 -3.45 5.26
C THR A 92 -6.65 -2.27 5.41
N LEU A 93 -7.16 -1.05 5.56
CA LEU A 93 -6.35 0.15 5.80
C LEU A 93 -6.96 1.00 6.91
N GLY A 94 -6.18 1.92 7.46
CA GLY A 94 -6.67 2.84 8.48
C GLY A 94 -5.58 3.79 8.96
N GLU A 95 -6.00 4.87 9.61
CA GLU A 95 -5.05 5.80 10.22
C GLU A 95 -4.39 5.17 11.45
N VAL A 96 -3.15 5.58 11.71
CA VAL A 96 -2.44 5.20 12.94
C VAL A 96 -3.13 5.77 14.18
N SER A 97 -3.78 6.93 14.06
CA SER A 97 -4.56 7.55 15.13
C SER A 97 -5.86 6.81 15.44
N GLY A 98 -6.32 5.95 14.53
CA GLY A 98 -7.64 5.30 14.60
C GLY A 98 -8.81 6.18 14.14
N GLU A 99 -8.56 7.46 13.84
CA GLU A 99 -9.57 8.38 13.31
C GLU A 99 -9.90 8.08 11.85
N GLU A 100 -11.14 8.36 11.43
CA GLU A 100 -11.50 8.35 10.02
C GLU A 100 -11.03 9.63 9.33
N SER A 101 -10.31 9.48 8.21
CA SER A 101 -9.81 10.62 7.43
C SER A 101 -10.43 10.65 6.03
N ASP A 102 -10.46 11.84 5.42
CA ASP A 102 -10.91 12.01 4.04
C ASP A 102 -10.08 11.18 3.06
N ARG A 103 -8.77 11.09 3.26
CA ARG A 103 -7.89 10.28 2.39
C ARG A 103 -8.19 8.78 2.46
N VAL A 104 -8.47 8.23 3.65
CA VAL A 104 -8.85 6.82 3.80
C VAL A 104 -10.18 6.57 3.09
N ARG A 105 -11.15 7.48 3.23
CA ARG A 105 -12.44 7.40 2.54
C ARG A 105 -12.28 7.43 1.01
N SER A 106 -11.48 8.36 0.49
CA SER A 106 -11.20 8.47 -0.95
C SER A 106 -10.54 7.21 -1.51
N VAL A 107 -9.57 6.62 -0.80
CA VAL A 107 -8.93 5.36 -1.22
C VAL A 107 -9.94 4.21 -1.22
N CYS A 108 -10.78 4.09 -0.18
CA CYS A 108 -11.81 3.05 -0.12
C CYS A 108 -12.82 3.18 -1.26
N GLN A 109 -13.24 4.40 -1.59
CA GLN A 109 -14.12 4.65 -2.73
C GLN A 109 -13.48 4.22 -4.05
N ALA A 110 -12.24 4.63 -4.30
CA ALA A 110 -11.51 4.27 -5.52
C ALA A 110 -11.34 2.75 -5.65
N PHE A 111 -11.08 2.06 -4.54
CA PHE A 111 -10.99 0.60 -4.52
C PHE A 111 -12.34 -0.08 -4.75
N ALA A 112 -13.42 0.44 -4.15
CA ALA A 112 -14.77 -0.08 -4.37
C ALA A 112 -15.20 0.06 -5.85
N GLU A 113 -14.95 1.22 -6.48
CA GLU A 113 -15.20 1.44 -7.90
C GLU A 113 -14.37 0.50 -8.80
N ALA A 114 -13.19 0.11 -8.35
CA ALA A 114 -12.32 -0.88 -9.02
C ALA A 114 -12.68 -2.35 -8.69
N GLY A 115 -13.66 -2.60 -7.82
CA GLY A 115 -14.06 -3.95 -7.40
C GLY A 115 -13.09 -4.64 -6.42
N VAL A 116 -12.28 -3.87 -5.70
CA VAL A 116 -11.35 -4.37 -4.67
C VAL A 116 -12.03 -4.35 -3.29
N ASP A 117 -12.19 -5.52 -2.67
CA ASP A 117 -12.75 -5.63 -1.31
C ASP A 117 -11.84 -4.91 -0.32
N THR A 118 -12.39 -3.90 0.34
CA THR A 118 -11.64 -2.95 1.17
C THR A 118 -12.35 -2.75 2.50
N ARG A 119 -11.58 -2.78 3.59
CA ARG A 119 -12.07 -2.56 4.95
C ARG A 119 -11.31 -1.43 5.62
N VAL A 120 -12.02 -0.60 6.36
CA VAL A 120 -11.41 0.41 7.23
C VAL A 120 -11.24 -0.18 8.62
N SER A 121 -10.10 0.09 9.26
CA SER A 121 -9.84 -0.27 10.64
C SER A 121 -9.47 0.96 11.46
N THR A 122 -10.09 1.09 12.63
CA THR A 122 -9.71 2.07 13.66
C THR A 122 -8.55 1.58 14.53
N ASP A 123 -8.05 0.35 14.31
CA ASP A 123 -6.89 -0.23 14.98
C ASP A 123 -6.02 -1.01 13.98
N ILE A 124 -5.48 -0.28 13.01
CA ILE A 124 -4.68 -0.86 11.92
C ILE A 124 -3.40 -1.55 12.44
N ARG A 125 -2.84 -1.09 13.55
CA ARG A 125 -1.66 -1.69 14.18
C ARG A 125 -1.94 -3.13 14.63
N THR A 126 -3.07 -3.38 15.31
CA THR A 126 -3.46 -4.73 15.69
C THR A 126 -3.68 -5.62 14.47
N VAL A 127 -4.29 -5.11 13.40
CA VAL A 127 -4.48 -5.87 12.15
C VAL A 127 -3.14 -6.27 11.55
N LYS A 128 -2.16 -5.35 11.50
CA LYS A 128 -0.80 -5.63 11.01
C LYS A 128 -0.08 -6.69 11.85
N TRP A 129 -0.10 -6.56 13.18
CA TRP A 129 0.54 -7.54 14.07
C TRP A 129 -0.10 -8.92 13.96
N ARG A 130 -1.44 -9.01 13.88
CA ARG A 130 -2.13 -10.28 13.63
C ARG A 130 -1.70 -10.92 12.31
N LYS A 131 -1.58 -10.11 11.25
CA LYS A 131 -1.11 -10.59 9.95
C LYS A 131 0.35 -11.04 10.00
N LEU A 132 1.21 -10.35 10.75
CA LEU A 132 2.59 -10.74 10.93
C LEU A 132 2.71 -12.10 11.63
N ILE A 133 1.97 -12.30 12.73
CA ILE A 133 1.92 -13.59 13.46
C ILE A 133 1.50 -14.72 12.51
N TRP A 134 0.45 -14.49 11.70
CA TRP A 134 0.04 -15.45 10.68
C TRP A 134 1.19 -15.77 9.73
N ASN A 135 1.83 -14.76 9.14
CA ASN A 135 2.91 -14.95 8.17
C ASN A 135 4.17 -15.60 8.76
N ALA A 136 4.38 -15.51 10.08
CA ALA A 136 5.52 -16.13 10.76
C ALA A 136 5.27 -17.60 11.14
N ALA A 137 4.00 -18.02 11.20
CA ALA A 137 3.61 -19.37 11.57
C ALA A 137 3.55 -20.36 10.39
N PHE A 138 3.60 -19.85 9.15
CA PHE A 138 3.59 -20.62 7.89
C PHE A 138 4.88 -20.39 7.12
#